data_AF-A0A5E6SMQ2-F1
#
_entry.id   AF-A0A5E6SMQ2-F1
#
_cell.length_a   1.000
_cell.length_b   1.000
_cell.length_c   1.000
_cell.angle_alpha   90.00
_cell.angle_beta   90.00
_cell.angle_gamma   90.00
#
_symmetry.space_group_name_H-M   'P 1'
#
loop_
_entity.id
_entity.type
_entity.pdbx_description
1 polymer ?
#
loop_
_entity_poly.entity_id
_entity_poly.type
_entity_poly.pdbx_seq_one_letter_code
_entity_poly.pdbx_strand_id
1 'polypeptide(L)'
;MFGFFNKASDADIAQVKRALGNEAVVVLSASCCMPGTNEVDEQIEQAAQAALAAAKLDWPVLTVTVTTAQTILPKITSDLNPAEGALAQQVSELFMAHGLSAFPIVIVDQKLLSYGGVPDQAMIQNALPNTTAPSVASGGAR
;
A
#
# COMPACT_ATOMS: atom_id res chain seq x y z
N MET A 1 25.58 -5.55 -28.85
CA MET A 1 24.63 -6.28 -27.98
C MET A 1 23.67 -5.23 -27.42
N PHE A 2 22.48 -5.13 -28.02
CA PHE A 2 21.54 -4.02 -27.84
C PHE A 2 20.75 -4.15 -26.52
N GLY A 3 20.49 -3.00 -25.90
CA GLY A 3 20.08 -2.86 -24.51
C GLY A 3 18.79 -3.56 -24.09
N PHE A 4 18.91 -4.33 -23.02
CA PHE A 4 17.81 -4.61 -22.09
C PHE A 4 17.62 -3.40 -21.17
N PHE A 5 17.10 -2.31 -21.72
CA PHE A 5 16.46 -1.31 -20.87
C PHE A 5 15.23 -1.98 -20.29
N ASN A 6 15.22 -2.24 -18.97
CA ASN A 6 14.05 -2.66 -18.22
C ASN A 6 12.93 -1.61 -18.41
N LYS A 7 12.16 -1.75 -19.50
CA LYS A 7 10.83 -1.16 -19.59
C LYS A 7 10.03 -1.86 -18.49
N ALA A 8 9.73 -1.13 -17.43
CA ALA A 8 8.62 -1.49 -16.55
C ALA A 8 7.43 -1.82 -17.45
N SER A 9 6.84 -2.99 -17.24
CA SER A 9 5.70 -3.41 -18.04
C SER A 9 4.50 -2.52 -17.72
N ASP A 10 3.54 -2.41 -18.65
CA ASP A 10 2.30 -1.68 -18.38
C ASP A 10 1.55 -2.25 -17.16
N ALA A 11 1.72 -3.55 -16.91
CA ALA A 11 1.20 -4.22 -15.72
C ALA A 11 1.85 -3.71 -14.43
N ASP A 12 3.17 -3.55 -14.40
CA ASP A 12 3.86 -3.01 -13.21
C ASP A 12 3.45 -1.55 -12.97
N ILE A 13 3.29 -0.76 -14.03
CA ILE A 13 2.82 0.63 -13.95
C ILE A 13 1.41 0.68 -13.36
N ALA A 14 0.50 -0.17 -13.86
CA ALA A 14 -0.87 -0.26 -13.34
C ALA A 14 -0.87 -0.70 -11.86
N GLN A 15 -0.01 -1.64 -11.48
CA GLN A 15 0.11 -2.11 -10.10
C GLN A 15 0.58 -1.01 -9.15
N VAL A 16 1.62 -0.25 -9.51
CA VAL A 16 2.11 0.87 -8.68
C VAL A 16 1.07 1.99 -8.60
N LYS A 17 0.40 2.33 -9.70
CA LYS A 17 -0.72 3.28 -9.67
C LYS A 17 -1.83 2.81 -8.73
N ARG A 18 -2.21 1.52 -8.81
CA ARG A 18 -3.22 0.94 -7.93
C ARG A 18 -2.80 0.97 -6.46
N ALA A 19 -1.51 0.77 -6.19
CA ALA A 19 -0.92 0.79 -4.85
C ALA A 19 -0.88 2.20 -4.21
N LEU A 20 -0.90 3.26 -5.02
CA LEU A 20 -1.02 4.64 -4.51
C LEU A 20 -2.48 5.09 -4.33
N GLY A 21 -3.43 4.34 -4.89
CA GLY A 21 -4.84 4.68 -4.87
C GLY A 21 -5.56 4.31 -3.56
N ASN A 22 -6.83 4.72 -3.48
CA ASN A 22 -7.73 4.36 -2.39
C ASN A 22 -8.20 2.90 -2.49
N GLU A 23 -8.90 2.43 -1.47
CA GLU A 23 -9.56 1.12 -1.47
C GLU A 23 -8.59 -0.06 -1.72
N ALA A 24 -7.39 -0.01 -1.17
CA ALA A 24 -6.43 -1.10 -1.22
C ALA A 24 -5.67 -1.21 0.10
N VAL A 25 -5.19 -2.41 0.39
CA VAL A 25 -4.12 -2.64 1.38
C VAL A 25 -2.85 -2.98 0.61
N VAL A 26 -1.78 -2.27 0.90
CA VAL A 26 -0.53 -2.40 0.14
C VAL A 26 0.61 -2.70 1.10
N VAL A 27 1.38 -3.73 0.76
CA VAL A 27 2.64 -4.08 1.37
C VAL A 27 3.75 -3.63 0.43
N LEU A 28 4.45 -2.58 0.80
CA LEU A 28 5.71 -2.25 0.14
C LEU A 28 6.81 -3.08 0.79
N SER A 29 7.44 -3.93 -0.02
CA SER A 29 8.33 -4.99 0.44
C SER A 29 9.78 -4.76 0.02
N ALA A 30 10.70 -5.20 0.87
CA ALA A 30 12.13 -5.28 0.57
C ALA A 30 12.59 -6.70 0.17
N SER A 31 11.67 -7.62 -0.14
CA SER A 31 11.96 -9.01 -0.52
C SER A 31 12.93 -9.16 -1.70
N CYS A 32 12.99 -8.18 -2.59
CA CYS A 32 13.97 -8.15 -3.67
C CYS A 32 15.43 -8.04 -3.20
N CYS A 33 15.67 -7.66 -1.95
CA CYS A 33 17.00 -7.37 -1.42
C CYS A 33 17.26 -7.80 0.03
N MET A 34 16.24 -8.26 0.78
CA MET A 34 16.36 -8.73 2.15
C MET A 34 15.80 -10.16 2.31
N PRO A 35 16.65 -11.16 2.61
CA PRO A 35 16.20 -12.53 2.90
C PRO A 35 15.23 -12.57 4.09
N GLY A 36 14.24 -13.47 4.05
CA GLY A 36 13.25 -13.63 5.12
C GLY A 36 12.09 -12.63 5.09
N THR A 37 12.09 -11.68 4.14
CA THR A 37 11.00 -10.69 4.01
C THR A 37 9.75 -11.31 3.39
N ASN A 38 9.87 -12.35 2.57
CA ASN A 38 8.71 -13.00 1.93
C ASN A 38 7.75 -13.58 2.98
N GLU A 39 8.28 -14.26 3.99
CA GLU A 39 7.46 -14.83 5.06
C GLU A 39 6.79 -13.75 5.90
N VAL A 40 7.42 -12.57 6.01
CA VAL A 40 6.84 -11.40 6.68
C VAL A 40 5.74 -10.78 5.82
N ASP A 41 5.97 -10.62 4.51
CA ASP A 41 4.98 -10.11 3.57
C ASP A 41 3.73 -11.00 3.56
N GLU A 42 3.90 -12.33 3.49
CA GLU A 42 2.81 -13.30 3.54
C GLU A 42 1.99 -13.19 4.83
N GLN A 43 2.64 -12.96 5.98
CA GLN A 43 1.93 -12.74 7.26
C GLN A 43 1.08 -11.47 7.21
N ILE A 44 1.60 -10.38 6.65
CA ILE A 44 0.87 -9.12 6.51
C ILE A 44 -0.29 -9.28 5.53
N GLU A 45 -0.07 -9.98 4.42
CA GLU A 45 -1.11 -10.27 3.43
C GLU A 45 -2.27 -11.05 4.05
N GLN A 46 -1.98 -12.09 4.84
CA GLN A 46 -3.00 -12.86 5.55
C GLN A 46 -3.75 -12.01 6.57
N ALA A 47 -3.05 -11.19 7.35
CA ALA A 47 -3.67 -10.27 8.30
C ALA A 47 -4.58 -9.24 7.60
N ALA A 48 -4.13 -8.72 6.46
CA ALA A 48 -4.89 -7.79 5.63
C ALA A 48 -6.16 -8.43 5.05
N GLN A 49 -6.04 -9.64 4.48
CA GLN A 49 -7.18 -10.40 3.96
C GLN A 49 -8.20 -10.69 5.07
N ALA A 50 -7.74 -11.07 6.26
CA ALA A 50 -8.62 -11.30 7.41
C ALA A 50 -9.32 -10.01 7.88
N ALA A 51 -8.61 -8.87 7.90
CA ALA A 51 -9.18 -7.58 8.24
C ALA A 51 -10.25 -7.12 7.24
N LEU A 52 -9.98 -7.28 5.94
CA LEU A 52 -10.93 -6.96 4.87
C LEU A 52 -12.16 -7.85 4.92
N ALA A 53 -11.98 -9.16 5.13
CA ALA A 53 -13.09 -10.09 5.31
C ALA A 53 -13.97 -9.74 6.52
N ALA A 54 -13.36 -9.36 7.65
CA ALA A 54 -14.07 -8.92 8.85
C ALA A 54 -14.84 -7.61 8.61
N ALA A 55 -14.28 -6.69 7.81
CA ALA A 55 -14.91 -5.44 7.41
C ALA A 55 -15.92 -5.57 6.25
N LYS A 56 -16.02 -6.76 5.62
CA LYS A 56 -16.83 -7.03 4.42
C LYS A 56 -16.46 -6.13 3.25
N LEU A 57 -15.17 -5.84 3.08
CA LEU A 57 -14.64 -5.06 1.97
C LEU A 57 -13.98 -6.00 0.95
N ASP A 58 -14.22 -5.75 -0.33
CA ASP A 58 -13.63 -6.51 -1.45
C ASP A 58 -12.47 -5.72 -2.08
N TRP A 59 -11.54 -5.29 -1.23
CA TRP A 59 -10.37 -4.52 -1.66
C TRP A 59 -9.21 -5.45 -2.00
N PRO A 60 -8.38 -5.13 -3.01
CA PRO A 60 -7.18 -5.90 -3.27
C PRO A 60 -6.14 -5.70 -2.16
N VAL A 61 -5.44 -6.78 -1.84
CA VAL A 61 -4.17 -6.75 -1.12
C VAL A 61 -3.05 -6.83 -2.15
N LEU A 62 -2.15 -5.85 -2.15
CA LEU A 62 -1.09 -5.72 -3.16
C LEU A 62 0.28 -5.74 -2.50
N THR A 63 1.20 -6.54 -3.03
CA THR A 63 2.60 -6.50 -2.63
C THR A 63 3.43 -5.92 -3.75
N VAL A 64 4.18 -4.85 -3.45
CA VAL A 64 5.02 -4.13 -4.40
C VAL A 64 6.44 -4.08 -3.84
N THR A 65 7.43 -4.52 -4.60
CA THR A 65 8.81 -4.42 -4.14
C THR A 65 9.33 -2.98 -4.22
N VAL A 66 10.24 -2.61 -3.33
CA VAL A 66 10.89 -1.30 -3.32
C VAL A 66 11.57 -0.98 -4.65
N THR A 67 12.19 -1.97 -5.30
CA THR A 67 12.83 -1.80 -6.60
C THR A 67 11.84 -1.52 -7.73
N THR A 68 10.69 -2.20 -7.72
CA THR A 68 9.59 -1.93 -8.66
C THR A 68 9.05 -0.52 -8.46
N ALA A 69 8.80 -0.11 -7.21
CA ALA A 69 8.33 1.24 -6.90
C ALA A 69 9.35 2.32 -7.34
N GLN A 70 10.64 2.16 -7.01
CA GLN A 70 11.71 3.09 -7.41
C GLN A 70 11.84 3.22 -8.94
N THR A 71 11.63 2.12 -9.66
CA THR A 71 11.72 2.10 -11.13
C THR A 71 10.54 2.80 -11.80
N ILE A 72 9.37 2.81 -11.16
CA ILE A 72 8.10 3.22 -11.77
C ILE A 72 7.64 4.59 -11.32
N LEU A 73 7.83 4.95 -10.05
CA LEU A 73 7.41 6.24 -9.51
C LEU A 73 7.85 7.43 -10.39
N PRO A 74 9.13 7.52 -10.84
CA PRO A 74 9.55 8.62 -11.72
C PRO A 74 8.82 8.68 -13.07
N LYS A 75 8.28 7.55 -13.55
CA LYS A 75 7.58 7.44 -14.84
C LYS A 75 6.12 7.86 -14.76
N ILE A 76 5.52 7.78 -13.57
CA ILE A 76 4.09 8.06 -13.35
C ILE A 76 3.85 9.34 -12.55
N THR A 77 4.91 10.01 -12.08
CA THR A 77 4.80 11.18 -11.17
C THR A 77 3.92 12.29 -11.77
N SER A 78 3.96 12.51 -13.09
CA SER A 78 3.13 13.52 -13.77
C SER A 78 1.63 13.18 -13.78
N ASP A 79 1.29 11.92 -13.58
CA ASP A 79 -0.08 11.41 -13.67
C ASP A 79 -0.73 11.27 -12.29
N LEU A 80 0.04 11.45 -11.21
CA LEU A 80 -0.44 11.29 -9.85
C LEU A 80 -1.30 12.48 -9.45
N ASN A 81 -2.43 12.18 -8.80
CA ASN A 81 -3.18 13.22 -8.11
C ASN A 81 -2.41 13.70 -6.86
N PRO A 82 -2.81 14.83 -6.24
CA PRO A 82 -2.07 15.40 -5.10
C PRO A 82 -1.91 14.43 -3.91
N ALA A 83 -2.89 13.57 -3.64
CA ALA A 83 -2.85 12.65 -2.52
C ALA A 83 -1.95 11.44 -2.81
N GLU A 84 -2.00 10.89 -4.03
CA GLU A 84 -1.07 9.87 -4.51
C GLU A 84 0.37 10.39 -4.52
N GLY A 85 0.58 11.63 -4.94
CA GLY A 85 1.88 12.30 -4.93
C GLY A 85 2.43 12.49 -3.51
N ALA A 86 1.59 12.92 -2.58
CA ALA A 86 1.97 13.06 -1.17
C ALA A 86 2.36 11.71 -0.53
N LEU A 87 1.61 10.65 -0.83
CA LEU A 87 1.94 9.30 -0.36
C LEU A 87 3.26 8.79 -0.95
N ALA A 88 3.46 8.96 -2.27
CA ALA A 88 4.70 8.59 -2.93
C ALA A 88 5.92 9.33 -2.34
N GLN A 89 5.74 10.63 -2.02
CA GLN A 89 6.75 11.42 -1.35
C GLN A 89 7.03 10.90 0.07
N GLN A 90 6.00 10.63 0.87
CA GLN A 90 6.15 10.10 2.23
C GLN A 90 6.91 8.77 2.25
N VAL A 91 6.59 7.86 1.34
CA VAL A 91 7.31 6.58 1.18
C VAL A 91 8.77 6.81 0.80
N SER A 92 9.02 7.75 -0.11
CA SER A 92 10.38 8.11 -0.52
C SER A 92 11.19 8.70 0.63
N GLU A 93 10.58 9.57 1.44
CA GLU A 93 11.20 10.16 2.64
C GLU A 93 11.54 9.09 3.69
N LEU A 94 10.65 8.12 3.93
CA LEU A 94 10.93 6.99 4.83
C LEU A 94 12.13 6.18 4.34
N PHE A 95 12.19 5.88 3.04
CA PHE A 95 13.33 5.19 2.45
C PHE A 95 14.63 5.99 2.61
N MET A 96 14.60 7.30 2.38
CA MET A 96 15.79 8.15 2.52
C MET A 96 16.26 8.27 3.98
N ALA A 97 15.33 8.28 4.93
CA ALA A 97 15.64 8.41 6.35
C ALA A 97 16.11 7.09 7.00
N HIS A 98 15.50 5.97 6.62
CA HIS A 98 15.68 4.68 7.31
C HIS A 98 16.27 3.58 6.41
N GLY A 99 16.43 3.82 5.11
CA GLY A 99 16.88 2.83 4.14
C GLY A 99 15.97 1.59 4.12
N LEU A 100 16.58 0.41 4.04
CA LEU A 100 15.85 -0.86 4.05
C LEU A 100 15.20 -1.20 5.40
N SER A 101 15.57 -0.50 6.48
CA SER A 101 14.92 -0.72 7.79
C SER A 101 13.50 -0.13 7.88
N ALA A 102 13.09 0.69 6.89
CA ALA A 102 11.71 1.15 6.78
C ALA A 102 10.73 0.03 6.40
N PHE A 103 11.21 -1.09 5.88
CA PHE A 103 10.35 -2.16 5.34
C PHE A 103 10.06 -3.24 6.38
N PRO A 104 8.87 -3.86 6.33
CA PRO A 104 7.78 -3.59 5.39
C PRO A 104 7.10 -2.24 5.68
N ILE A 105 6.65 -1.56 4.63
CA ILE A 105 5.77 -0.39 4.76
C ILE A 105 4.36 -0.86 4.41
N VAL A 106 3.40 -0.63 5.30
CA VAL A 106 2.01 -1.00 5.08
C VAL A 106 1.19 0.27 4.88
N ILE A 107 0.41 0.29 3.80
CA ILE A 107 -0.48 1.39 3.42
C ILE A 107 -1.90 0.83 3.38
N VAL A 108 -2.85 1.54 3.97
CA VAL A 108 -4.28 1.20 3.92
C VAL A 108 -5.03 2.42 3.43
N ASP A 109 -5.81 2.27 2.37
CA ASP A 109 -6.65 3.35 1.82
C ASP A 109 -5.87 4.66 1.62
N GLN A 110 -4.76 4.58 0.85
CA GLN A 110 -3.86 5.71 0.56
C GLN A 110 -3.18 6.34 1.80
N LYS A 111 -3.23 5.69 2.97
CA LYS A 111 -2.59 6.18 4.20
C LYS A 111 -1.52 5.22 4.70
N LEU A 112 -0.37 5.76 5.08
CA LEU A 112 0.66 5.02 5.78
C LEU A 112 0.13 4.50 7.13
N LEU A 113 0.11 3.18 7.31
CA LEU A 113 -0.30 2.52 8.56
C LEU A 113 0.92 2.20 9.44
N SER A 114 1.93 1.55 8.88
CA SER A 114 3.14 1.15 9.60
C SER A 114 4.37 1.16 8.69
N TYR A 115 5.56 1.23 9.31
CA TYR A 115 6.85 1.05 8.65
C TYR A 115 7.80 0.32 9.61
N GLY A 116 8.65 -0.56 9.07
CA GLY A 116 9.65 -1.33 9.83
C GLY A 116 9.08 -2.37 10.80
N GLY A 117 7.76 -2.56 10.80
CA GLY A 117 7.06 -3.43 11.72
C GLY A 117 5.86 -4.11 11.06
N VAL A 118 5.50 -5.27 11.59
CA VAL A 118 4.42 -6.14 11.08
C VAL A 118 3.13 -5.77 11.82
N PRO A 119 2.18 -5.06 11.18
CA PRO A 119 0.90 -4.77 11.82
C PRO A 119 0.08 -6.06 11.91
N ASP A 120 -0.64 -6.23 13.02
CA ASP A 120 -1.59 -7.32 13.17
C ASP A 120 -2.93 -7.02 12.46
N GLN A 121 -3.81 -8.03 12.42
CA GLN A 121 -5.14 -7.91 11.82
C GLN A 121 -5.95 -6.76 12.43
N ALA A 122 -5.88 -6.57 13.75
CA ALA A 122 -6.69 -5.57 14.45
C ALA A 122 -6.24 -4.15 14.07
N MET A 123 -4.93 -3.93 13.98
CA MET A 123 -4.35 -2.67 13.53
C MET A 123 -4.78 -2.33 12.10
N ILE A 124 -4.75 -3.30 11.18
CA ILE A 124 -5.21 -3.09 9.80
C ILE A 124 -6.71 -2.81 9.78
N GLN A 125 -7.51 -3.57 10.54
CA GLN A 125 -8.96 -3.40 10.59
C GLN A 125 -9.36 -2.00 11.09
N ASN A 126 -8.66 -1.46 12.09
CA ASN A 126 -8.89 -0.12 12.63
C ASN A 126 -8.54 1.00 11.63
N ALA A 127 -7.70 0.72 10.63
CA ALA A 127 -7.32 1.66 9.59
C ALA A 127 -8.30 1.66 8.40
N LEU A 128 -9.13 0.63 8.27
CA LEU A 128 -10.17 0.56 7.25
C LEU A 128 -11.26 1.62 7.52
N PRO A 129 -11.90 2.16 6.48
CA PRO A 129 -13.00 3.09 6.66
C PRO A 129 -14.12 2.41 7.44
N ASN A 130 -14.53 3.02 8.56
CA ASN A 130 -15.67 2.55 9.32
C ASN A 130 -16.93 2.61 8.44
N THR A 131 -17.40 1.47 7.95
CA THR A 131 -18.72 1.33 7.32
C THR A 131 -19.87 1.53 8.32
N THR A 132 -19.57 1.80 9.58
CA THR A 132 -20.54 2.11 10.65
C THR A 132 -20.72 3.61 10.82
N ALA A 133 -21.12 4.30 9.75
CA ALA A 133 -21.98 5.47 9.92
C ALA A 133 -23.42 4.99 9.66
N PRO A 134 -24.27 4.77 10.67
CA PRO A 134 -25.69 4.87 10.41
C PRO A 134 -25.89 6.29 9.86
N SER A 135 -26.28 6.38 8.59
CA SER A 135 -26.98 7.55 8.08
C SER A 135 -28.13 7.75 9.05
N VAL A 136 -28.00 8.74 9.95
CA VAL A 136 -29.10 9.23 10.76
C VAL A 136 -30.08 9.84 9.77
N ALA A 137 -30.94 8.98 9.23
CA ALA A 137 -32.26 9.35 8.81
C ALA A 137 -33.04 9.74 10.08
N SER A 138 -32.73 10.90 10.65
CA SER A 138 -33.69 11.61 11.50
C SER A 138 -34.56 12.47 10.60
N GLY A 139 -35.43 11.79 9.84
CA GLY A 139 -36.75 12.34 9.59
C GLY A 139 -37.54 12.28 10.89
N GLY A 140 -38.31 13.33 11.18
CA GLY A 140 -39.41 13.24 12.13
C GLY A 140 -39.54 14.39 13.12
N ALA A 141 -40.42 15.33 12.76
CA ALA A 141 -41.39 16.00 13.62
C ALA A 141 -40.88 16.85 14.80
N ARG A 142 -41.01 18.17 14.67
CA ARG A 142 -42.20 18.94 15.08
C ARG A 142 -42.18 20.33 14.47
#